data_AF-A0A8J8FKD1-F1
#
_entry.id   AF-A0A8J8FKD1-F1
#
_cell.length_a   1.000
_cell.length_b   1.000
_cell.length_c   1.000
_cell.angle_alpha   90.00
_cell.angle_beta   90.00
_cell.angle_gamma   90.00
#
_symmetry.space_group_name_H-M   'P 1'
#
loop_
_entity.id
_entity.type
_entity.pdbx_description
1 polymer ?
#
loop_
_entity_poly.entity_id
_entity_poly.type
_entity_poly.pdbx_seq_one_letter_code
_entity_poly.pdbx_strand_id
1 'polypeptide(L)' 'MSDKKDICDLCGLAVEVDGFKLKTKEGDKQFCCEGCKGIFQMLHEDQVLSEPMDELNN' A
#
# COMPACT_ATOMS: atom_id res chain seq x y z
N MET A 1 7.26 25.95 4.74
CA MET A 1 6.25 24.97 4.29
C MET A 1 6.51 23.72 5.09
N SER A 2 5.52 23.18 5.81
CA SER A 2 5.69 21.87 6.44
C SER A 2 5.44 20.84 5.36
N ASP A 3 6.52 20.39 4.72
CA ASP A 3 6.51 19.21 3.86
C ASP A 3 6.11 18.03 4.74
N LYS A 4 4.80 17.77 4.83
CA LYS A 4 4.28 16.58 5.49
C LYS A 4 4.65 15.42 4.60
N LYS A 5 5.84 14.86 4.85
CA LYS A 5 6.25 13.59 4.24
C LYS A 5 5.27 12.52 4.71
N ASP A 6 4.73 11.82 3.74
CA ASP A 6 3.95 10.62 3.96
C ASP A 6 4.78 9.59 4.74
N ILE A 7 4.11 8.85 5.62
CA ILE A 7 4.74 7.88 6.52
C ILE A 7 4.27 6.48 6.13
N CYS A 8 5.21 5.54 6.10
CA CYS A 8 4.94 4.13 5.81
C CYS A 8 4.02 3.53 6.87
N ASP A 9 2.91 2.93 6.42
CA ASP A 9 1.90 2.33 7.29
C ASP A 9 2.39 1.05 8.02
N LEU A 10 3.54 0.49 7.61
CA LEU A 10 4.12 -0.69 8.27
C LEU A 10 5.26 -0.36 9.24
N CYS A 11 6.26 0.42 8.80
CA CYS A 11 7.50 0.62 9.56
C CYS A 11 7.67 2.03 10.15
N GLY A 12 6.78 2.97 9.81
CA GLY A 12 6.84 4.35 10.32
C GLY A 12 7.96 5.23 9.73
N LEU A 13 8.70 4.73 8.73
CA LEU A 13 9.70 5.54 8.01
C LEU A 13 9.04 6.44 6.96
N ALA A 14 9.73 7.50 6.55
CA ALA A 14 9.26 8.39 5.50
C ALA A 14 9.14 7.67 4.15
N VAL A 15 8.05 7.96 3.44
CA VAL A 15 7.84 7.55 2.04
C VAL A 15 8.53 8.59 1.17
N GLU A 16 9.71 8.26 0.68
CA GLU A 16 10.47 9.15 -0.22
C GLU A 16 10.08 8.96 -1.70
N VAL A 17 9.38 7.87 -2.01
CA VAL A 17 8.93 7.52 -3.37
C VAL A 17 7.48 7.03 -3.36
N ASP A 18 6.65 7.66 -4.20
CA ASP A 18 5.33 7.14 -4.53
C ASP A 18 5.46 5.88 -5.41
N GLY A 19 4.64 4.86 -5.15
CA GLY A 19 4.58 3.66 -5.99
C GLY A 19 4.18 2.40 -5.24
N PHE A 20 4.33 2.39 -3.92
CA PHE A 20 3.96 1.26 -3.09
C PHE A 20 2.68 1.60 -2.32
N LYS A 21 1.54 1.50 -3.02
CA LYS A 21 0.21 1.67 -2.43
C LYS A 21 -0.57 0.37 -2.50
N LEU A 22 -1.48 0.18 -1.56
CA LEU A 22 -2.33 -1.01 -1.48
C LEU A 22 -3.74 -0.62 -1.04
N LYS A 23 -4.74 -1.07 -1.80
CA LYS A 23 -6.13 -0.90 -1.39
C LYS A 23 -6.49 -1.97 -0.36
N THR A 24 -7.04 -1.54 0.76
CA THR A 24 -7.49 -2.44 1.82
C THR A 24 -8.93 -2.12 2.21
N LYS A 25 -9.57 -3.05 2.93
CA LYS A 25 -10.92 -2.85 3.49
C LYS A 25 -10.99 -1.66 4.44
N GLU A 26 -9.86 -1.27 5.04
CA GLU A 26 -9.75 -0.13 5.96
C GLU A 26 -9.34 1.18 5.28
N GLY A 27 -9.16 1.15 3.95
CA GLY A 27 -8.70 2.28 3.14
C GLY A 27 -7.39 2.03 2.41
N ASP A 28 -6.90 3.04 1.72
CA ASP A 28 -5.64 2.96 1.00
C ASP A 28 -4.46 3.05 1.98
N LYS A 29 -3.50 2.13 1.84
CA LYS A 29 -2.24 2.11 2.60
C LYS A 29 -1.07 2.47 1.68
N GLN A 30 -0.03 3.06 2.24
CA GLN A 30 1.20 3.43 1.55
C GLN A 30 2.45 2.92 2.28
N PHE A 31 3.48 2.63 1.50
CA PHE A 31 4.69 1.98 1.98
C PHE A 31 5.95 2.67 1.44
N CYS A 32 7.01 2.69 2.22
CA CYS A 32 8.29 3.29 1.80
C CYS A 32 9.04 2.42 0.76
N CYS A 33 8.70 1.13 0.66
CA CYS A 33 9.33 0.19 -0.26
C CYS A 33 8.44 -1.01 -0.57
N GLU A 34 8.81 -1.77 -1.61
CA GLU A 34 8.14 -3.01 -2.00
C GLU A 34 8.13 -4.06 -0.87
N GLY A 35 9.19 -4.14 -0.08
CA GLY A 35 9.28 -5.08 1.04
C GLY A 35 8.21 -4.83 2.11
N CYS A 36 7.94 -3.58 2.45
CA CYS A 36 6.88 -3.24 3.41
C CYS A 36 5.49 -3.57 2.85
N LYS A 37 5.26 -3.29 1.56
CA LYS A 37 4.01 -3.67 0.89
C LYS A 37 3.81 -5.19 0.92
N GLY A 38 4.82 -5.97 0.53
CA GLY A 38 4.74 -7.43 0.49
C GLY A 38 4.51 -8.06 1.86
N ILE A 39 5.20 -7.59 2.90
CA ILE A 39 4.99 -8.05 4.28
C ILE A 39 3.55 -7.73 4.73
N PHE A 40 3.05 -6.52 4.46
CA PHE A 40 1.68 -6.16 4.81
C PHE A 40 0.67 -7.08 4.10
N GLN A 41 0.86 -7.35 2.80
CA GLN A 41 0.00 -8.27 2.05
C GLN A 41 0.02 -9.70 2.62
N MET A 42 1.17 -10.18 3.09
CA MET A 42 1.29 -11.51 3.70
C MET A 42 0.65 -11.58 5.10
N LEU A 43 0.77 -10.51 5.90
CA LEU A 43 0.24 -10.49 7.27
C LEU A 43 -1.25 -10.14 7.32
N HIS A 44 -1.76 -9.43 6.32
CA HIS A 44 -3.12 -8.88 6.26
C HIS A 44 -3.84 -9.28 4.98
N GLU A 45 -3.59 -10.50 4.47
CA GLU A 45 -4.13 -10.98 3.19
C GLU A 45 -5.65 -10.83 3.08
N ASP A 46 -6.37 -11.02 4.19
CA ASP A 46 -7.82 -10.93 4.28
C ASP A 46 -8.33 -9.48 4.21
N GLN A 47 -7.45 -8.51 4.43
CA GLN A 47 -7.76 -7.08 4.40
C GLN A 47 -7.43 -6.46 3.04
N VAL A 48 -6.56 -7.10 2.25
CA VAL A 48 -6.18 -6.63 0.93
C VAL A 48 -7.38 -6.78 -0.01
N LEU A 49 -7.79 -5.68 -0.63
CA LEU A 49 -8.73 -5.73 -1.74
C LEU A 49 -7.90 -6.09 -2.96
N SER A 50 -8.15 -7.28 -3.52
CA SER A 50 -7.63 -7.61 -4.85
C SER A 50 -8.07 -6.51 -5.80
N GLU A 51 -7.13 -5.98 -6.59
CA GLU A 51 -7.51 -5.10 -7.70
C GLU A 51 -8.62 -5.81 -8.48
N PRO A 52 -9.73 -5.14 -8.83
CA PRO A 52 -10.71 -5.74 -9.70
C PRO A 52 -9.94 -6.17 -10.94
N MET A 53 -9.76 -7.48 -11.08
CA MET A 53 -9.38 -8.05 -12.34
C MET A 53 -10.56 -7.71 -13.23
N ASP A 54 -10.46 -6.60 -13.96
CA ASP A 54 -11.44 -6.24 -14.97
C ASP A 54 -11.62 -7.47 -15.86
N GLU A 55 -12.70 -8.21 -15.62
CA GLU A 55 -13.28 -9.10 -16.61
C GLU A 55 -13.65 -8.22 -17.82
N LEU A 56 -12.72 -8.03 -18.76
CA LEU A 56 -13.01 -7.46 -20.08
C LEU A 56 -11.92 -7.89 -21.08
N ASN A 57 -12.10 -9.05 -21.72
CA ASN A 57 -12.71 -9.23 -23.06
C ASN A 57 -11.73 -9.05 -24.24
N ASN A 58 -11.24 -10.19 -24.75
CA ASN A 58 -11.39 -10.58 -26.17
C ASN A 58 -11.02 -12.06 -26.34
#